data_AF-A0A958FGU3-F1
#
_entry.id   AF-A0A958FGU3-F1
#
_cell.length_a   1.000
_cell.length_b   1.000
_cell.length_c   1.000
_cell.angle_alpha   90.00
_cell.angle_beta   90.00
_cell.angle_gamma   90.00
#
_symmetry.space_group_name_H-M   'P 1'
#
loop_
_entity.id
_entity.type
_entity.pdbx_description
1 polymer ?
#
loop_
_entity_poly.entity_id
_entity_poly.type
_entity_poly.pdbx_seq_one_letter_code
_entity_poly.pdbx_strand_id
1 'polypeptide(L)'
;MAEYGTKRSTLISYLYQYYQEGQRLPAERLLPASQLPPAQREKVLQIFERLGTQKLRPVFDALNGEVAYEELHILRLYYLNRKKIK
;
A
#
# COMPACT_ATOMS: atom_id res chain seq x y z
N MET A 1 8.26 21.38 -12.15
CA MET A 1 8.51 19.93 -11.97
C MET A 1 7.69 19.43 -10.78
N ALA A 2 6.38 19.14 -10.96
CA ALA A 2 5.53 18.62 -9.87
C ALA A 2 4.22 17.96 -10.35
N GLU A 3 4.18 17.37 -11.55
CA GLU A 3 2.91 16.85 -12.11
C GLU A 3 2.69 15.34 -11.88
N TYR A 4 3.70 14.61 -11.40
CA TYR A 4 3.61 13.16 -11.17
C TYR A 4 3.08 12.77 -9.77
N GLY A 5 3.22 13.63 -8.76
CA GLY A 5 2.75 13.34 -7.39
C GLY A 5 1.22 13.37 -7.28
N THR A 6 0.57 14.34 -7.92
CA THR A 6 -0.88 14.53 -7.80
C THR A 6 -1.69 13.38 -8.42
N LYS A 7 -1.21 12.80 -9.52
CA LYS A 7 -1.93 11.70 -10.20
C LYS A 7 -1.89 10.40 -9.40
N ARG A 8 -0.79 10.12 -8.70
CA ARG A 8 -0.63 8.89 -7.90
C ARG A 8 -1.46 8.93 -6.63
N SER A 9 -1.48 10.05 -5.92
CA SER A 9 -2.31 10.19 -4.72
C SER A 9 -3.80 10.05 -5.06
N THR A 10 -4.24 10.58 -6.19
CA THR A 10 -5.60 10.40 -6.69
C THR A 10 -5.88 8.95 -7.07
N LEU A 11 -4.98 8.30 -7.82
CA LEU A 11 -5.13 6.87 -8.18
C LEU A 11 -5.25 5.98 -6.94
N ILE A 12 -4.43 6.23 -5.92
CA ILE A 12 -4.44 5.47 -4.67
C ILE A 12 -5.74 5.72 -3.90
N SER A 13 -6.23 6.96 -3.89
CA SER A 13 -7.53 7.31 -3.31
C SER A 13 -8.66 6.57 -4.02
N TYR A 14 -8.66 6.52 -5.35
CA TYR A 14 -9.61 5.73 -6.12
C TYR A 14 -9.52 4.24 -5.84
N LEU A 15 -8.32 3.66 -5.79
CA LEU A 15 -8.12 2.25 -5.46
C LEU A 15 -8.62 1.93 -4.04
N TYR A 16 -8.39 2.83 -3.09
CA TYR A 16 -8.87 2.68 -1.73
C TYR A 16 -10.39 2.75 -1.66
N GLN A 17 -11.01 3.71 -2.34
CA GLN A 17 -12.46 3.81 -2.45
C GLN A 17 -13.04 2.54 -3.09
N TYR A 18 -12.47 2.07 -4.19
CA TYR A 18 -12.90 0.86 -4.87
C TYR A 18 -12.84 -0.38 -3.96
N TYR A 19 -11.79 -0.50 -3.15
CA TYR A 19 -11.70 -1.55 -2.11
C TYR A 19 -12.75 -1.39 -1.00
N GLN A 20 -13.03 -0.16 -0.56
CA GLN A 20 -14.06 0.12 0.44
C GLN A 20 -15.47 -0.19 -0.07
N GLU A 21 -15.72 -0.02 -1.37
CA GLU A 21 -16.96 -0.42 -2.05
C GLU A 21 -17.14 -1.96 -2.13
N GLY A 22 -16.22 -2.73 -1.55
CA GLY A 22 -16.29 -4.19 -1.47
C GLY A 22 -15.88 -4.90 -2.76
N GLN A 23 -15.41 -4.14 -3.76
CA GLN A 23 -14.88 -4.72 -4.99
C GLN A 23 -13.54 -5.41 -4.70
N ARG A 24 -13.35 -6.60 -5.28
CA ARG A 24 -12.07 -7.32 -5.19
C ARG A 24 -11.06 -6.66 -6.11
N LEU A 25 -9.97 -6.15 -5.54
CA LEU A 25 -8.83 -5.72 -6.32
C LEU A 25 -7.90 -6.91 -6.56
N PRO A 26 -7.50 -7.19 -7.80
CA PRO A 26 -6.51 -8.22 -8.08
C PRO A 26 -5.17 -7.81 -7.45
N ALA A 27 -4.81 -8.46 -6.34
CA ALA A 27 -3.57 -8.18 -5.60
C ALA A 27 -2.32 -8.33 -6.49
N GLU A 28 -2.35 -9.28 -7.40
CA GLU A 28 -1.38 -9.51 -8.48
C GLU A 28 -1.17 -8.30 -9.42
N ARG A 29 -2.15 -7.40 -9.57
CA ARG A 29 -1.99 -6.12 -10.29
C ARG A 29 -1.61 -4.95 -9.40
N LEU A 30 -1.82 -5.06 -8.08
CA LEU A 30 -1.40 -4.02 -7.11
C LEU A 30 0.10 -4.07 -6.82
N LEU A 31 0.69 -5.26 -6.75
CA LEU A 31 2.13 -5.43 -6.53
C LEU A 31 3.02 -4.74 -7.60
N PRO A 32 2.76 -4.89 -8.93
CA PRO A 32 3.53 -4.19 -9.95
C PRO A 32 3.23 -2.68 -10.01
N ALA A 33 2.15 -2.20 -9.39
CA ALA A 33 1.88 -0.76 -9.28
C ALA A 33 2.79 -0.08 -8.25
N SER A 34 3.32 -0.83 -7.28
CA SER A 34 4.36 -0.35 -6.38
C SER A 34 5.70 -0.26 -7.13
N GLN A 35 6.41 0.84 -6.95
CA GLN A 35 7.76 1.03 -7.48
C GLN A 35 8.85 0.67 -6.48
N LEU A 36 8.47 0.33 -5.24
CA LEU A 36 9.44 -0.09 -4.24
C LEU A 36 10.20 -1.32 -4.72
N PRO A 37 11.48 -1.46 -4.36
CA PRO A 37 12.20 -2.72 -4.57
C PRO A 37 11.59 -3.84 -3.71
N PRO A 38 11.71 -5.11 -4.14
CA PRO A 38 11.12 -6.26 -3.44
C PRO A 38 11.53 -6.32 -1.96
N ALA A 39 12.79 -6.04 -1.63
CA ALA A 39 13.28 -6.01 -0.25
C ALA A 39 12.52 -5.00 0.64
N GLN A 40 12.21 -3.80 0.12
CA GLN A 40 11.42 -2.81 0.86
C GLN A 40 9.95 -3.23 0.96
N ARG A 41 9.38 -3.85 -0.09
CA ARG A 41 8.01 -4.39 -0.04
C ARG A 41 7.88 -5.44 1.07
N GLU A 42 8.82 -6.37 1.13
CA GLU A 42 8.84 -7.41 2.17
C GLU A 42 8.95 -6.81 3.57
N LYS A 43 9.84 -5.82 3.76
CA LYS A 43 9.97 -5.10 5.03
C LYS A 43 8.66 -4.44 5.45
N VAL A 44 7.99 -3.74 4.53
CA VAL A 44 6.68 -3.11 4.78
C VAL A 44 5.63 -4.17 5.14
N LEU A 45 5.58 -5.29 4.42
CA LEU A 45 4.64 -6.38 4.70
C LEU A 45 4.88 -6.99 6.08
N GLN A 46 6.14 -7.22 6.48
CA GLN A 46 6.45 -7.70 7.83
C GLN A 46 6.04 -6.71 8.91
N ILE A 47 6.24 -5.41 8.67
CA ILE A 47 5.80 -4.37 9.62
C ILE A 47 4.26 -4.34 9.68
N PHE A 48 3.56 -4.52 8.56
CA PHE A 48 2.10 -4.66 8.56
C PHE A 48 1.61 -5.87 9.35
N GLU A 49 2.34 -6.98 9.35
CA GLU A 49 2.00 -8.15 10.19
C GLU A 49 2.22 -7.86 11.67
N ARG A 50 3.27 -7.11 12.02
CA ARG A 50 3.63 -6.79 13.42
C ARG A 50 2.78 -5.67 14.02
N LEU A 51 2.61 -4.56 13.32
CA LEU A 51 1.92 -3.35 13.79
C LEU A 51 0.45 -3.29 13.35
N GLY A 52 0.07 -4.12 12.38
CA GLY A 52 -1.24 -4.11 11.76
C GLY A 52 -1.38 -3.07 10.65
N THR A 53 -2.39 -3.28 9.80
CA THR A 53 -2.72 -2.39 8.69
C THR A 53 -3.73 -1.31 9.05
N GLN A 54 -4.03 -1.09 10.33
CA GLN A 54 -5.08 -0.14 10.74
C GLN A 54 -4.61 1.31 10.62
N LYS A 55 -3.36 1.59 11.03
CA LYS A 55 -2.75 2.91 10.99
C LYS A 55 -1.44 2.83 10.21
N LEU A 56 -1.31 3.66 9.16
CA LEU A 56 -0.07 3.73 8.37
C LEU A 56 1.03 4.52 9.08
N ARG A 57 0.66 5.45 9.97
CA ARG A 57 1.62 6.28 10.72
C ARG A 57 2.70 5.48 11.47
N PRO A 58 2.37 4.47 12.30
CA PRO A 58 3.40 3.67 12.97
C PRO A 58 4.23 2.81 12.01
N VAL A 59 3.68 2.43 10.86
CA VAL A 59 4.40 1.69 9.82
C VAL A 59 5.42 2.60 9.12
N PHE A 60 5.01 3.82 8.78
CA PHE A 60 5.86 4.85 8.20
C PHE A 60 7.02 5.21 9.15
N ASP A 61 6.72 5.38 10.43
CA ASP A 61 7.71 5.65 11.48
C ASP A 61 8.70 4.50 11.64
N ALA A 62 8.22 3.25 11.66
CA ALA A 62 9.08 2.05 11.70
C ALA A 62 9.98 1.91 10.47
N LEU A 63 9.60 2.52 9.35
CA LEU A 63 10.39 2.60 8.11
C LEU A 63 11.27 3.85 8.04
N ASN A 64 11.37 4.63 9.13
CA ASN A 64 12.10 5.90 9.18
C ASN A 64 11.69 6.90 8.07
N GLY A 65 10.48 6.77 7.54
CA GLY A 65 10.03 7.58 6.40
C GLY A 65 10.75 7.31 5.08
N GLU A 66 11.50 6.20 4.94
CA GLU A 66 12.10 5.78 3.66
C GLU A 66 11.04 5.50 2.58
N VAL A 67 9.82 5.14 3.02
CA VAL A 67 8.75 4.71 2.13
C VAL A 67 7.64 5.75 2.10
N ALA A 68 7.31 6.26 0.92
CA ALA A 68 6.22 7.20 0.74
C ALA A 68 4.87 6.61 1.20
N TYR A 69 4.02 7.46 1.77
CA TYR A 69 2.66 7.09 2.19
C TYR A 69 1.85 6.42 1.07
N GLU A 70 2.06 6.87 -0.16
CA GLU A 70 1.45 6.32 -1.36
C GLU A 70 1.76 4.82 -1.53
N GLU A 71 3.03 4.44 -1.41
CA GLU A 71 3.45 3.05 -1.53
C GLU A 71 2.93 2.21 -0.35
N LEU A 72 2.85 2.79 0.86
CA LEU A 72 2.24 2.13 2.01
C LEU A 72 0.75 1.82 1.78
N HIS A 73 0.03 2.72 1.13
CA HIS A 73 -1.38 2.49 0.77
C HIS A 73 -1.53 1.36 -0.26
N ILE A 74 -0.69 1.32 -1.30
CA ILE A 74 -0.70 0.25 -2.31
C ILE A 74 -0.40 -1.11 -1.65
N LEU A 75 0.67 -1.18 -0.84
CA LEU A 75 1.06 -2.41 -0.15
C LEU A 75 0.02 -2.83 0.90
N ARG A 76 -0.65 -1.88 1.56
CA ARG A 76 -1.78 -2.16 2.45
C ARG A 76 -2.93 -2.80 1.69
N LEU A 77 -3.33 -2.25 0.54
CA LEU A 77 -4.39 -2.81 -0.30
C LEU A 77 -4.01 -4.21 -0.77
N TYR A 78 -2.77 -4.42 -1.20
CA TYR A 78 -2.24 -5.74 -1.53
C TYR A 78 -2.36 -6.72 -0.36
N TYR A 79 -1.89 -6.34 0.84
CA TYR A 79 -1.95 -7.19 2.03
C TYR A 79 -3.39 -7.54 2.43
N LEU A 80 -4.29 -6.56 2.42
CA LEU A 80 -5.70 -6.75 2.76
C LEU A 80 -6.41 -7.67 1.76
N ASN A 81 -6.16 -7.50 0.45
CA ASN A 81 -6.74 -8.37 -0.57
C ASN A 81 -6.15 -9.78 -0.50
N ARG A 82 -4.84 -9.94 -0.26
CA ARG A 82 -4.19 -11.24 -0.06
C ARG A 82 -4.76 -11.98 1.15
N LYS A 83 -5.03 -11.29 2.26
CA LYS A 83 -5.55 -11.89 3.50
C LYS A 83 -7.04 -12.27 3.41
N LYS A 84 -7.82 -11.62 2.54
CA LYS A 84 -9.22 -11.97 2.25
C LYS A 84 -9.39 -13.24 1.39
N ILE A 85 -8.31 -13.82 0.85
CA ILE A 85 -8.33 -15.10 0.11
C ILE A 85 -8.12 -16.28 1.09
N LYS A 86 -8.78 -16.27 2.24
CA LYS A 86 -8.90 -17.42 3.14
C LYS A 86 -10.34 -17.61 3.54
#